data_AF-A0A9D5MT09-F1
#
_entry.id   AF-A0A9D5MT09-F1
#
_cell.length_a   1.000
_cell.length_b   1.000
_cell.length_c   1.000
_cell.angle_alpha   90.00
_cell.angle_beta   90.00
_cell.angle_gamma   90.00
#
_symmetry.space_group_name_H-M   'P 1'
#
loop_
_entity.id
_entity.type
_entity.pdbx_description
1 polymer ?
#
loop_
_entity_poly.entity_id
_entity_poly.type
_entity_poly.pdbx_seq_one_letter_code
_entity_poly.pdbx_strand_id
1 'polypeptide(L)'
;MNPQNNMTRLGIAQQKYATARINLLLVIIFSIINMIMLTTGSGYMLLFSATVPYLIVSVGIVFGGMTILSGCIITALVICFIYFLCWLFSKKSVGWMIGALVMFILDTFVMIGMYLLAGEIAAGIVDILFHIWIVYYLFIGVRYGFQIKKEEAAQSFPEQPEQM
;
A
#
# COMPACT_ATOMS: atom_id res chain seq x y z
N MET A 1 -19.59 30.36 -2.05
CA MET A 1 -18.13 30.07 -2.08
C MET A 1 -17.57 30.32 -3.48
N ASN A 2 -16.31 30.73 -3.63
CA ASN A 2 -15.70 31.06 -4.93
C ASN A 2 -15.39 29.78 -5.76
N PRO A 3 -15.92 29.64 -7.01
CA PRO A 3 -15.69 28.48 -7.88
C PRO A 3 -14.21 28.16 -8.16
N GLN A 4 -13.34 29.17 -8.28
CA GLN A 4 -11.91 28.93 -8.51
C GLN A 4 -11.25 28.19 -7.34
N ASN A 5 -11.61 28.53 -6.10
CA ASN A 5 -11.06 27.88 -4.91
C ASN A 5 -11.42 26.39 -4.86
N ASN A 6 -12.62 26.03 -5.33
CA ASN A 6 -13.08 24.64 -5.37
C ASN A 6 -12.30 23.81 -6.41
N MET A 7 -12.06 24.35 -7.61
CA MET A 7 -11.29 23.67 -8.64
C MET A 7 -9.82 23.43 -8.21
N THR A 8 -9.21 24.40 -7.51
CA THR A 8 -7.85 24.24 -6.98
C THR A 8 -7.77 23.16 -5.89
N ARG A 9 -8.78 23.07 -5.01
CA ARG A 9 -8.84 22.06 -3.94
C ARG A 9 -9.02 20.64 -4.50
N LEU A 10 -9.87 20.47 -5.50
CA LEU A 10 -10.08 19.18 -6.15
C LEU A 10 -8.80 18.70 -6.85
N GLY A 11 -8.11 19.60 -7.57
CA GLY A 11 -6.84 19.27 -8.22
C GLY A 11 -5.76 18.82 -7.23
N ILE A 12 -5.62 19.51 -6.09
CA ILE A 12 -4.68 19.10 -5.02
C ILE A 12 -5.08 17.74 -4.45
N ALA A 13 -6.37 17.50 -4.21
CA ALA A 13 -6.86 16.23 -3.69
C ALA A 13 -6.57 15.06 -4.65
N GLN A 14 -6.83 15.25 -5.95
CA GLN A 14 -6.52 14.29 -7.00
C GLN A 14 -5.02 13.98 -7.07
N GLN A 15 -4.16 15.00 -6.98
CA GLN A 15 -2.71 14.80 -6.96
C GLN A 15 -2.27 13.96 -5.76
N LYS A 16 -2.73 14.29 -4.55
CA LYS A 16 -2.38 13.52 -3.33
C LYS A 16 -2.88 12.08 -3.41
N TYR A 17 -4.07 11.86 -3.96
CA TYR A 17 -4.61 10.54 -4.20
C TYR A 17 -3.77 9.75 -5.21
N ALA A 18 -3.34 10.39 -6.30
CA ALA A 18 -2.48 9.79 -7.31
C ALA A 18 -1.13 9.38 -6.72
N THR A 19 -0.51 10.22 -5.88
CA THR A 19 0.73 9.88 -5.18
C THR A 19 0.57 8.64 -4.28
N ALA A 20 -0.54 8.55 -3.53
CA ALA A 20 -0.82 7.35 -2.73
C ALA A 20 -0.93 6.09 -3.59
N ARG A 21 -1.58 6.17 -4.75
CA ARG A 21 -1.69 5.05 -5.70
C ARG A 21 -0.34 4.67 -6.32
N ILE A 22 0.54 5.64 -6.60
CA ILE A 22 1.90 5.37 -7.09
C ILE A 22 2.70 4.63 -6.02
N ASN A 23 2.65 5.09 -4.76
CA ASN A 23 3.32 4.40 -3.66
C ASN A 23 2.79 2.97 -3.50
N LEU A 24 1.49 2.75 -3.55
CA LEU A 24 0.94 1.38 -3.53
C LEU A 24 1.48 0.51 -4.68
N LEU A 25 1.60 1.07 -5.89
CA LEU A 25 2.15 0.35 -7.03
C LEU A 25 3.63 0.00 -6.86
N LEU A 26 4.43 0.94 -6.35
CA LEU A 26 5.85 0.73 -6.06
C LEU A 26 6.04 -0.39 -5.03
N VAL A 27 5.21 -0.43 -3.97
CA VAL A 27 5.20 -1.52 -2.99
C VAL A 27 5.02 -2.87 -3.67
N ILE A 28 4.04 -2.99 -4.57
CA ILE A 28 3.77 -4.24 -5.29
C ILE A 28 4.98 -4.64 -6.14
N ILE A 29 5.52 -3.71 -6.93
CA ILE A 29 6.65 -3.98 -7.83
C ILE A 29 7.88 -4.42 -7.04
N PHE A 30 8.24 -3.69 -5.97
CA PHE A 30 9.42 -4.02 -5.19
C PHE A 30 9.24 -5.30 -4.37
N SER A 31 8.02 -5.63 -3.95
CA SER A 31 7.73 -6.93 -3.32
C SER A 31 8.02 -8.08 -4.28
N ILE A 32 7.60 -7.95 -5.55
CA ILE A 32 7.88 -8.94 -6.59
C ILE A 32 9.38 -9.04 -6.87
N ILE A 33 10.07 -7.90 -6.99
CA ILE A 33 11.53 -7.89 -7.18
C ILE A 33 12.24 -8.55 -6.00
N ASN A 34 11.83 -8.28 -4.77
CA ASN A 34 12.41 -8.90 -3.58
C ASN A 34 12.24 -10.42 -3.57
N MET A 35 11.08 -10.94 -3.98
CA MET A 35 10.89 -12.39 -4.11
C MET A 35 11.85 -12.98 -5.15
N ILE A 36 12.01 -12.33 -6.30
CA ILE A 36 12.94 -12.79 -7.35
C ILE A 36 14.37 -12.76 -6.82
N MET A 37 14.81 -11.65 -6.24
CA MET A 37 16.14 -11.48 -5.66
C MET A 37 16.44 -12.52 -4.59
N LEU A 38 15.46 -12.82 -3.74
CA LEU A 38 15.58 -13.85 -2.72
C LEU A 38 15.80 -15.24 -3.34
N THR A 39 15.02 -15.60 -4.36
CA THR A 39 15.16 -16.89 -5.05
C THR A 39 16.44 -17.02 -5.87
N THR A 40 17.09 -15.91 -6.24
CA THR A 40 18.39 -15.91 -6.94
C THR A 40 19.58 -15.86 -5.98
N GLY A 41 19.35 -15.88 -4.66
CA GLY A 41 20.40 -15.89 -3.64
C GLY A 41 20.97 -14.50 -3.32
N SER A 42 20.28 -13.42 -3.69
CA SER A 42 20.67 -12.08 -3.29
C SER A 42 20.38 -11.84 -1.80
N GLY A 43 21.35 -11.31 -1.07
CA GLY A 43 21.20 -10.93 0.34
C GLY A 43 20.58 -9.54 0.56
N TYR A 44 20.19 -8.84 -0.51
CA TYR A 44 19.63 -7.49 -0.42
C TYR A 44 18.11 -7.49 -0.54
N MET A 45 17.44 -6.64 0.24
CA MET A 45 16.00 -6.42 0.21
C MET A 45 15.70 -4.94 -0.06
N LEU A 46 14.79 -4.68 -1.00
CA LEU A 46 14.25 -3.35 -1.26
C LEU A 46 13.24 -2.99 -0.17
N LEU A 47 13.51 -1.90 0.54
CA LEU A 47 12.77 -1.46 1.73
C LEU A 47 11.34 -1.00 1.43
N PHE A 48 11.08 -0.50 0.22
CA PHE A 48 9.76 0.00 -0.21
C PHE A 48 8.87 -1.15 -0.71
N SER A 49 8.65 -2.16 0.13
CA SER A 49 7.95 -3.39 -0.23
C SER A 49 7.08 -3.90 0.92
N ALA A 50 6.24 -4.90 0.65
CA ALA A 50 5.54 -5.66 1.68
C ALA A 50 6.44 -6.78 2.18
N THR A 51 6.50 -6.94 3.50
CA THR A 51 7.38 -7.88 4.19
C THR A 51 6.86 -9.33 4.13
N VAL A 52 5.55 -9.52 4.23
CA VAL A 52 4.92 -10.86 4.30
C VAL A 52 5.20 -11.72 3.06
N PRO A 53 5.10 -11.22 1.81
CA PRO A 53 5.46 -12.01 0.63
C PRO A 53 6.91 -12.52 0.66
N TYR A 54 7.86 -11.67 1.07
CA TYR A 54 9.26 -12.05 1.22
C TYR A 54 9.43 -13.14 2.28
N LEU A 55 8.79 -12.98 3.44
CA LEU A 55 8.82 -13.95 4.54
C LEU A 55 8.27 -15.32 4.13
N ILE A 56 7.16 -15.36 3.41
CA ILE A 56 6.56 -16.63 2.96
C ILE A 56 7.53 -17.37 2.04
N VAL A 57 8.17 -16.67 1.11
CA VAL A 57 9.16 -17.27 0.21
C VAL A 57 10.41 -17.71 0.98
N SER A 58 10.87 -16.92 1.97
CA SER A 58 12.04 -17.29 2.77
C SER A 58 11.82 -18.56 3.58
N VAL A 59 10.60 -18.76 4.13
CA VAL A 59 10.21 -20.01 4.79
C VAL A 59 10.32 -21.20 3.83
N GLY A 60 9.86 -21.03 2.58
CA GLY A 60 9.96 -22.07 1.56
C GLY A 60 11.39 -22.45 1.20
N ILE A 61 12.32 -21.49 1.21
CA ILE A 61 13.75 -21.72 0.95
C ILE A 61 14.42 -22.41 2.14
N VAL A 62 14.15 -21.96 3.36
CA VAL A 62 14.84 -22.44 4.57
C VAL A 62 14.35 -23.82 5.00
N PHE A 63 13.04 -24.06 4.96
CA PHE A 63 12.42 -25.25 5.56
C PHE A 63 11.90 -26.25 4.51
N GLY A 64 11.98 -25.92 3.22
CA GLY A 64 11.31 -26.65 2.16
C GLY A 64 12.21 -27.16 1.05
N GLY A 65 11.83 -28.32 0.50
CA GLY A 65 12.26 -28.68 -0.86
C GLY A 65 11.43 -27.94 -1.93
N MET A 66 11.71 -28.22 -3.20
CA MET A 66 11.09 -27.55 -4.37
C MET A 66 9.55 -27.46 -4.31
N THR A 67 8.88 -28.47 -3.76
CA THR A 67 7.41 -28.50 -3.63
C THR A 67 6.87 -27.47 -2.63
N ILE A 68 7.54 -27.26 -1.50
CA ILE A 68 7.10 -26.29 -0.49
C ILE A 68 7.41 -24.88 -0.99
N LEU A 69 8.59 -24.68 -1.59
CA LEU A 69 8.97 -23.40 -2.17
C LEU A 69 7.99 -22.92 -3.23
N SER A 70 7.56 -23.80 -4.15
CA SER A 70 6.58 -23.42 -5.17
C SER A 70 5.23 -23.02 -4.57
N GLY A 71 4.76 -23.73 -3.53
CA GLY A 71 3.57 -23.34 -2.77
C GLY A 71 3.71 -21.96 -2.13
N CYS A 72 4.82 -21.69 -1.46
CA CYS A 72 5.12 -20.39 -0.86
C CYS A 72 5.14 -19.25 -1.89
N ILE A 73 5.78 -19.46 -3.05
CA ILE A 73 5.81 -18.47 -4.13
C ILE A 73 4.40 -18.17 -4.64
N ILE A 74 3.57 -19.21 -4.86
CA ILE A 74 2.18 -19.03 -5.29
C ILE A 74 1.40 -18.22 -4.26
N THR A 75 1.51 -18.55 -2.97
CA THR A 75 0.84 -17.80 -1.89
C THR A 75 1.30 -16.35 -1.84
N ALA A 76 2.60 -16.09 -1.95
CA ALA A 76 3.14 -14.73 -1.95
C ALA A 76 2.67 -13.92 -3.16
N LEU A 77 2.60 -14.54 -4.34
CA LEU A 77 2.04 -13.92 -5.55
C LEU A 77 0.55 -13.61 -5.42
N VAL A 78 -0.23 -14.46 -4.74
CA VAL A 78 -1.66 -14.19 -4.45
C VAL A 78 -1.79 -12.93 -3.59
N ILE A 79 -0.94 -12.74 -2.58
CA ILE A 79 -0.94 -11.53 -1.75
C ILE A 79 -0.61 -10.29 -2.60
N CYS A 80 0.44 -10.35 -3.41
CA CYS A 80 0.78 -9.25 -4.34
C CYS A 80 -0.36 -8.97 -5.32
N PHE A 81 -1.06 -10.01 -5.78
CA PHE A 81 -2.22 -9.87 -6.66
C PHE A 81 -3.39 -9.18 -5.96
N ILE A 82 -3.67 -9.48 -4.69
CA ILE A 82 -4.71 -8.76 -3.92
C ILE A 82 -4.35 -7.27 -3.78
N TYR A 83 -3.10 -6.94 -3.45
CA TYR A 83 -2.64 -5.54 -3.47
C TYR A 83 -2.81 -4.89 -4.84
N PHE A 84 -2.52 -5.63 -5.92
CA PHE A 84 -2.74 -5.16 -7.29
C PHE A 84 -4.23 -4.90 -7.58
N LEU A 85 -5.14 -5.75 -7.12
CA LEU A 85 -6.59 -5.50 -7.21
C LEU A 85 -6.99 -4.24 -6.44
N CYS A 86 -6.47 -4.05 -5.22
CA CYS A 86 -6.68 -2.82 -4.47
C CYS A 86 -6.19 -1.59 -5.24
N TRP A 87 -5.00 -1.66 -5.82
CA TRP A 87 -4.47 -0.58 -6.65
C TRP A 87 -5.33 -0.33 -7.90
N LEU A 88 -5.77 -1.37 -8.59
CA LEU A 88 -6.56 -1.29 -9.82
C LEU A 88 -7.93 -0.66 -9.56
N PHE A 89 -8.66 -1.18 -8.56
CA PHE A 89 -10.02 -0.76 -8.25
C PHE A 89 -10.11 0.47 -7.34
N SER A 90 -9.01 0.92 -6.73
CA SER A 90 -8.97 2.21 -6.01
C SER A 90 -9.37 3.40 -6.89
N LYS A 91 -9.28 3.31 -8.22
CA LYS A 91 -9.83 4.35 -9.13
C LYS A 91 -11.35 4.50 -9.00
N LYS A 92 -12.05 3.40 -8.71
CA LYS A 92 -13.53 3.35 -8.73
C LYS A 92 -14.14 3.63 -7.36
N SER A 93 -13.47 3.22 -6.28
CA SER A 93 -13.97 3.47 -4.93
C SER A 93 -12.85 3.52 -3.91
N VAL A 94 -12.99 4.44 -2.96
CA VAL A 94 -12.08 4.62 -1.81
C VAL A 94 -11.97 3.35 -0.96
N GLY A 95 -12.98 2.48 -0.95
CA GLY A 95 -12.96 1.22 -0.21
C GLY A 95 -11.77 0.31 -0.52
N TRP A 96 -11.30 0.30 -1.77
CA TRP A 96 -10.12 -0.48 -2.15
C TRP A 96 -8.82 0.12 -1.63
N MET A 97 -8.76 1.45 -1.48
CA MET A 97 -7.64 2.14 -0.83
C MET A 97 -7.63 1.83 0.68
N ILE A 98 -8.80 1.78 1.32
CA ILE A 98 -8.92 1.34 2.72
C ILE A 98 -8.44 -0.11 2.86
N GLY A 99 -8.83 -1.00 1.94
CA GLY A 99 -8.36 -2.38 1.91
C GLY A 99 -6.83 -2.48 1.84
N ALA A 100 -6.19 -1.73 0.93
CA ALA A 100 -4.74 -1.66 0.84
C ALA A 100 -4.09 -1.15 2.14
N LEU A 101 -4.65 -0.10 2.74
CA LEU A 101 -4.17 0.45 4.01
C LEU A 101 -4.22 -0.60 5.14
N VAL A 102 -5.34 -1.32 5.28
CA VAL A 102 -5.49 -2.35 6.31
C VAL A 102 -4.49 -3.48 6.11
N MET A 103 -4.37 -4.00 4.88
CA MET A 103 -3.40 -5.06 4.59
C MET A 103 -1.96 -4.62 4.89
N PHE A 104 -1.60 -3.38 4.54
CA PHE A 104 -0.25 -2.88 4.75
C PHE A 104 0.04 -2.57 6.24
N ILE A 105 -0.97 -2.18 7.02
CA ILE A 105 -0.85 -2.08 8.47
C ILE A 105 -0.61 -3.46 9.09
N LEU A 106 -1.34 -4.49 8.65
CA LEU A 106 -1.12 -5.87 9.13
C LEU A 106 0.30 -6.36 8.78
N ASP A 107 0.76 -6.09 7.56
CA ASP A 107 2.13 -6.37 7.12
C ASP A 107 3.18 -5.68 8.01
N THR A 108 2.93 -4.41 8.34
CA THR A 108 3.77 -3.62 9.28
C THR A 108 3.82 -4.25 10.67
N PHE A 109 2.69 -4.72 11.21
CA PHE A 109 2.66 -5.40 12.50
C PHE A 109 3.41 -6.72 12.49
N VAL A 110 3.32 -7.50 11.41
CA VAL A 110 4.10 -8.73 11.25
C VAL A 110 5.59 -8.40 11.27
N MET A 111 6.02 -7.42 10.48
CA MET A 111 7.41 -6.98 10.44
C MET A 111 7.93 -6.52 11.82
N ILE A 112 7.20 -5.63 12.50
CA ILE A 112 7.58 -5.15 13.85
C ILE A 112 7.63 -6.32 14.83
N GLY A 113 6.64 -7.22 14.77
CA GLY A 113 6.61 -8.44 15.58
C GLY A 113 7.85 -9.30 15.39
N MET A 114 8.30 -9.49 14.15
CA MET A 114 9.53 -10.24 13.85
C MET A 114 10.77 -9.60 14.48
N TYR A 115 10.95 -8.28 14.31
CA TYR A 115 12.09 -7.59 14.92
C TYR A 115 12.05 -7.60 16.45
N LEU A 116 10.85 -7.50 17.05
CA LEU A 116 10.68 -7.59 18.51
C LEU A 116 11.05 -8.98 19.02
N LEU A 117 10.57 -10.04 18.37
CA LEU A 117 10.84 -11.43 18.75
C LEU A 117 12.32 -11.79 18.57
N ALA A 118 12.98 -11.23 17.56
CA ALA A 118 14.41 -11.41 17.34
C ALA A 118 15.28 -10.56 18.29
N GLY A 119 14.71 -9.54 18.97
CA GLY A 119 15.49 -8.58 19.76
C GLY A 119 16.29 -7.58 18.91
N GLU A 120 15.94 -7.41 17.64
CA GLU A 120 16.72 -6.70 16.61
C GLU A 120 16.04 -5.43 16.07
N ILE A 121 15.22 -4.75 16.89
CA ILE A 121 14.51 -3.52 16.48
C ILE A 121 15.44 -2.45 15.91
N ALA A 122 16.64 -2.30 16.47
CA ALA A 122 17.61 -1.34 15.97
C ALA A 122 18.08 -1.65 14.54
N ALA A 123 18.17 -2.93 14.18
CA ALA A 123 18.55 -3.36 12.83
C ALA A 123 17.42 -3.08 11.82
N GLY A 124 16.16 -3.23 12.24
CA GLY A 124 14.97 -2.98 11.43
C GLY A 124 14.50 -1.52 11.37
N ILE A 125 15.24 -0.56 11.95
CA ILE A 125 14.75 0.82 12.08
C ILE A 125 14.44 1.46 10.72
N VAL A 126 15.26 1.17 9.70
CA VAL A 126 15.08 1.72 8.36
C VAL A 126 13.83 1.12 7.70
N ASP A 127 13.63 -0.19 7.80
CA ASP A 127 12.43 -0.88 7.32
C ASP A 127 11.15 -0.32 7.94
N ILE A 128 11.19 -0.09 9.27
CA ILE A 128 10.09 0.49 10.03
C ILE A 128 9.75 1.90 9.53
N LEU A 129 10.76 2.75 9.30
CA LEU A 129 10.54 4.10 8.79
C LEU A 129 9.87 4.09 7.40
N PHE A 130 10.28 3.18 6.51
CA PHE A 130 9.64 3.03 5.20
C PHE A 130 8.20 2.51 5.29
N HIS A 131 7.90 1.59 6.21
CA HIS A 131 6.53 1.15 6.43
C HIS A 131 5.65 2.27 6.97
N ILE A 132 6.14 3.04 7.96
CA ILE A 132 5.42 4.22 8.48
C ILE A 132 5.16 5.23 7.37
N TRP A 133 6.15 5.48 6.50
CA TRP A 133 6.01 6.33 5.33
C TRP A 133 4.88 5.82 4.42
N ILE A 134 4.88 4.54 4.05
CA ILE A 134 3.85 3.99 3.16
C ILE A 134 2.46 4.07 3.80
N VAL A 135 2.32 3.71 5.09
CA VAL A 135 1.07 3.85 5.85
C VAL A 135 0.57 5.29 5.81
N TYR A 136 1.45 6.28 6.01
CA TYR A 136 1.10 7.69 5.93
C TYR A 136 0.52 8.06 4.56
N TYR A 137 1.14 7.63 3.45
CA TYR A 137 0.63 7.93 2.11
C TYR A 137 -0.67 7.18 1.78
N LEU A 138 -0.85 5.95 2.24
CA LEU A 138 -2.11 5.22 2.08
C LEU A 138 -3.23 5.90 2.88
N PHE A 139 -2.95 6.38 4.09
CA PHE A 139 -3.89 7.18 4.89
C PHE A 139 -4.27 8.49 4.19
N ILE A 140 -3.30 9.20 3.61
CA ILE A 140 -3.56 10.36 2.74
C ILE A 140 -4.46 9.96 1.56
N GLY A 141 -4.19 8.82 0.92
CA GLY A 141 -5.02 8.28 -0.15
C GLY A 141 -6.48 8.11 0.29
N VAL A 142 -6.72 7.51 1.45
CA VAL A 142 -8.08 7.36 2.00
C VAL A 142 -8.74 8.73 2.23
N ARG A 143 -8.06 9.64 2.94
CA ARG A 143 -8.59 10.97 3.26
C ARG A 143 -8.99 11.74 2.00
N TYR A 144 -8.08 11.86 1.04
CA TYR A 144 -8.34 12.64 -0.17
C TYR A 144 -9.27 11.92 -1.13
N GLY A 145 -9.34 10.59 -1.11
CA GLY A 145 -10.37 9.83 -1.83
C GLY A 145 -11.79 10.21 -1.38
N PHE A 146 -12.02 10.35 -0.07
CA PHE A 146 -13.31 10.83 0.44
C PHE A 146 -13.56 12.30 0.09
N GLN A 147 -12.52 13.14 0.13
CA GLN A 147 -12.64 14.56 -0.25
C GLN A 147 -13.06 14.71 -1.72
N ILE A 148 -12.41 13.99 -2.64
CA ILE A 148 -12.74 13.99 -4.07
C ILE A 148 -14.21 13.63 -4.27
N LYS A 149 -14.66 12.51 -3.67
CA LYS A 149 -16.06 12.06 -3.77
C LYS A 149 -17.06 13.12 -3.27
N LYS A 150 -16.73 13.81 -2.17
CA LYS A 150 -17.57 14.88 -1.62
C LYS A 150 -17.62 16.10 -2.55
N GLU A 151 -16.48 16.53 -3.06
CA GLU A 151 -16.37 17.71 -3.93
C GLU A 151 -17.03 17.47 -5.29
N GLU A 152 -16.89 16.28 -5.88
CA GLU A 152 -17.58 15.88 -7.11
C GLU A 152 -19.11 15.87 -6.93
N ALA A 153 -19.60 15.35 -5.79
CA ALA A 153 -21.04 15.35 -5.48
C ALA A 153 -21.60 16.78 -5.29
N ALA A 154 -20.83 17.68 -4.67
CA ALA A 154 -21.24 19.08 -4.51
C ALA A 154 -21.27 19.86 -5.84
N GLN A 155 -20.45 19.46 -6.82
CA GLN A 155 -20.47 20.04 -8.17
C GLN A 155 -21.64 19.51 -9.01
N SER A 156 -22.04 18.25 -8.85
CA SER A 156 -23.18 17.69 -9.58
C SER A 156 -24.55 18.18 -9.06
N PHE A 157 -24.62 18.65 -7.81
CA PHE A 157 -25.82 19.21 -7.20
C PHE A 157 -25.48 20.55 -6.51
N PRO A 158 -25.31 21.65 -7.27
CA PRO A 158 -25.02 22.94 -6.67
C PRO A 158 -26.18 23.35 -5.76
N GLU A 159 -25.89 23.63 -4.48
CA GLU A 159 -26.86 24.24 -3.57
C GLU A 159 -27.39 25.52 -4.24
N GLN A 160 -28.67 25.52 -4.60
CA GLN A 160 -29.32 26.73 -5.10
C GLN A 160 -29.31 27.75 -3.95
N PRO A 161 -28.85 28.99 -4.18
CA PRO A 161 -28.86 29.99 -3.11
C PRO A 161 -30.30 30.15 -2.63
N GLU A 162 -30.50 29.93 -1.31
CA GLU A 162 -31.75 30.26 -0.62
C GLU A 162 -32.10 31.70 -1.00
N GLN A 163 -33.14 31.85 -1.82
CA GLN A 163 -33.72 33.15 -2.12
C GLN A 163 -34.41 33.61 -0.83
N MET A 164 -33.67 34.37 -0.01
CA MET A 164 -34.22 35.19 1.08
C MET A 164 -34.80 36.48 0.52
#